data_AF-A0A146LCN7-F1
#
_entry.id   AF-A0A146LCN7-F1
#
_cell.length_a   1.000
_cell.length_b   1.000
_cell.length_c   1.000
_cell.angle_alpha   90.00
_cell.angle_beta   90.00
_cell.angle_gamma   90.00
#
_symmetry.space_group_name_H-M   'P 1'
#
loop_
_entity.id
_entity.type
_entity.pdbx_description
1 polymer ?
#
loop_
_entity_poly.entity_id
_entity_poly.type
_entity_poly.pdbx_seq_one_letter_code
_entity_poly.pdbx_strand_id
1 'polypeptide(L)'
;MITVNLKLLNKSSDVTKQKALHELIKLFRDGPEKVLTMFVVNVAEAIIHHARYPHVSVRILLFTLLKTMMGRGKEVKHSLVPSLNALAAVWVCAMNEMERSVRSEAKSAFEIAFSPDKRVAML
;
A
#
# COMPACT_ATOMS: atom_id res chain seq x y z
N MET A 1 -6.39 -12.29 -11.63
CA MET A 1 -6.99 -12.07 -10.28
C MET A 1 -6.65 -10.69 -9.71
N ILE A 2 -5.38 -10.25 -9.70
CA ILE A 2 -4.97 -8.91 -9.22
C ILE A 2 -5.75 -7.79 -9.93
N THR A 3 -5.77 -7.79 -11.27
CA THR A 3 -6.50 -6.79 -12.08
C THR A 3 -7.99 -6.68 -11.74
N VAL A 4 -8.63 -7.80 -11.40
CA VAL A 4 -10.06 -7.81 -11.03
C VAL A 4 -10.25 -7.07 -9.72
N ASN A 5 -9.45 -7.40 -8.70
CA ASN A 5 -9.55 -6.74 -7.40
C ASN A 5 -9.21 -5.25 -7.48
N LEU A 6 -8.23 -4.84 -8.30
CA LEU A 6 -7.95 -3.43 -8.57
C LEU A 6 -9.17 -2.71 -9.16
N LYS A 7 -9.88 -3.32 -10.13
CA LYS A 7 -11.11 -2.75 -10.68
C LYS A 7 -12.24 -2.64 -9.64
N LEU A 8 -12.31 -3.57 -8.70
CA LEU A 8 -13.30 -3.53 -7.62
C LEU A 8 -13.09 -2.35 -6.65
N LEU A 9 -11.86 -1.83 -6.53
CA LEU A 9 -11.59 -0.63 -5.74
C LEU A 9 -12.30 0.63 -6.27
N ASN A 10 -12.73 0.63 -7.54
CA ASN A 10 -13.50 1.74 -8.12
C ASN A 10 -15.01 1.67 -7.84
N LYS A 11 -15.52 0.61 -7.20
CA LYS A 11 -16.96 0.45 -6.90
C LYS A 11 -17.34 1.18 -5.61
N SER A 12 -18.52 1.80 -5.53
CA SER A 12 -18.92 2.61 -4.36
C SER A 12 -19.04 1.84 -3.03
N SER A 13 -19.23 0.52 -3.08
CA SER A 13 -19.41 -0.30 -1.87
C SER A 13 -18.13 -0.47 -1.05
N ASP A 14 -18.17 -0.04 0.21
CA ASP A 14 -17.07 -0.20 1.17
C ASP A 14 -16.76 -1.69 1.44
N VAL A 15 -17.79 -2.52 1.54
CA VAL A 15 -17.64 -3.97 1.72
C VAL A 15 -16.91 -4.59 0.52
N THR A 16 -17.24 -4.15 -0.69
CA THR A 16 -16.56 -4.62 -1.91
C THR A 16 -15.10 -4.21 -1.94
N LYS A 17 -14.80 -2.95 -1.62
CA LYS A 17 -13.42 -2.45 -1.49
C LYS A 17 -12.62 -3.24 -0.46
N GLN A 18 -13.19 -3.44 0.73
CA GLN A 18 -12.54 -4.19 1.81
C GLN A 18 -12.22 -5.63 1.37
N LYS A 19 -13.17 -6.34 0.76
CA LYS A 19 -12.93 -7.70 0.25
C LYS A 19 -11.83 -7.73 -0.81
N ALA A 20 -11.86 -6.78 -1.75
CA ALA A 20 -10.84 -6.66 -2.79
C ALA A 20 -9.45 -6.38 -2.20
N LEU A 21 -9.34 -5.53 -1.18
CA LEU A 21 -8.08 -5.23 -0.51
C LEU A 21 -7.53 -6.43 0.26
N HIS A 22 -8.37 -7.18 0.98
CA HIS A 22 -7.94 -8.42 1.64
C HIS A 22 -7.37 -9.43 0.65
N GLU A 23 -8.01 -9.59 -0.51
CA GLU A 23 -7.52 -10.47 -1.56
C GLU A 23 -6.22 -9.95 -2.19
N LEU A 24 -6.10 -8.64 -2.42
CA LEU A 24 -4.84 -8.05 -2.88
C LEU A 24 -3.69 -8.25 -1.88
N ILE A 25 -3.94 -8.06 -0.59
CA ILE A 25 -2.96 -8.30 0.48
C ILE A 25 -2.51 -9.77 0.46
N LYS A 26 -3.45 -10.71 0.37
CA LYS A 26 -3.15 -12.14 0.27
C LYS A 26 -2.30 -12.45 -0.97
N LEU A 27 -2.71 -11.95 -2.13
CA LEU A 27 -1.99 -12.17 -3.39
C LEU A 27 -0.57 -11.59 -3.35
N PHE A 28 -0.37 -10.40 -2.77
CA PHE A 28 0.95 -9.80 -2.63
C PHE A 28 1.80 -10.47 -1.54
N ARG A 29 1.19 -11.05 -0.51
CA ARG A 29 1.91 -11.80 0.53
C ARG A 29 2.35 -13.18 0.05
N ASP A 30 1.57 -13.84 -0.79
CA ASP A 30 1.80 -15.26 -1.11
C ASP A 30 2.25 -15.46 -2.58
N GLY A 31 2.14 -14.42 -3.42
CA GLY A 31 2.40 -14.50 -4.87
C GLY A 31 3.88 -14.52 -5.26
N PRO A 32 4.22 -15.07 -6.45
CA PRO A 32 5.59 -15.04 -7.00
C PRO A 32 6.03 -13.62 -7.37
N GLU A 33 7.27 -13.24 -7.00
CA GLU A 33 7.74 -11.85 -7.20
C GLU A 33 7.65 -11.36 -8.64
N LYS A 34 8.05 -12.20 -9.61
CA LYS A 34 7.97 -11.89 -11.04
C LYS A 34 6.57 -11.52 -11.52
N VAL A 35 5.54 -12.07 -10.89
CA VAL A 35 4.15 -11.73 -11.21
C VAL A 35 3.77 -10.42 -10.53
N LEU A 36 4.15 -10.25 -9.26
CA LEU A 36 3.80 -9.06 -8.48
C LEU A 36 4.39 -7.79 -9.07
N THR A 37 5.64 -7.82 -9.55
CA THR A 37 6.33 -6.65 -10.13
C THR A 37 5.56 -6.03 -11.29
N MET A 38 4.86 -6.83 -12.10
CA MET A 38 4.01 -6.36 -13.20
C MET A 38 2.82 -5.51 -12.75
N PHE A 39 2.43 -5.58 -11.47
CA PHE A 39 1.27 -4.88 -10.92
C PHE A 39 1.62 -3.83 -9.86
N VAL A 40 2.88 -3.70 -9.46
CA VAL A 40 3.30 -2.80 -8.37
C VAL A 40 2.85 -1.36 -8.63
N VAL A 41 3.06 -0.86 -9.84
CA VAL A 41 2.69 0.51 -10.22
C VAL A 41 1.17 0.71 -10.11
N ASN A 42 0.37 -0.22 -10.63
CA ASN A 42 -1.10 -0.09 -10.57
C ASN A 42 -1.64 -0.19 -9.13
N VAL A 43 -1.00 -1.00 -8.27
CA VAL A 43 -1.37 -1.04 -6.85
C VAL A 43 -0.98 0.25 -6.15
N ALA A 44 0.18 0.82 -6.46
CA ALA A 44 0.61 2.10 -5.92
C ALA A 44 -0.36 3.23 -6.33
N GLU A 45 -0.77 3.28 -7.59
CA GLU A 45 -1.79 4.21 -8.09
C GLU A 45 -3.11 4.07 -7.34
N ALA A 46 -3.57 2.83 -7.09
CA ALA A 46 -4.78 2.58 -6.32
C ALA A 46 -4.64 3.06 -4.87
N ILE A 47 -3.48 2.85 -4.23
CA ILE A 47 -3.19 3.38 -2.89
C ILE A 47 -3.24 4.91 -2.90
N ILE A 48 -2.58 5.56 -3.85
CA ILE A 48 -2.57 7.02 -3.98
C ILE A 48 -3.99 7.57 -4.15
N HIS A 49 -4.77 6.97 -5.06
CA HIS A 49 -6.12 7.43 -5.37
C HIS A 49 -7.09 7.27 -4.19
N HIS A 50 -6.94 6.21 -3.39
CA HIS A 50 -7.85 5.89 -2.29
C HIS A 50 -7.31 6.23 -0.88
N ALA A 51 -6.11 6.81 -0.77
CA ALA A 51 -5.47 7.08 0.52
C ALA A 51 -6.31 7.93 1.48
N ARG A 52 -7.18 8.80 0.95
CA ARG A 52 -8.08 9.68 1.71
C ARG A 52 -9.54 9.21 1.69
N TYR A 53 -9.79 7.95 1.36
CA TYR A 53 -11.15 7.43 1.27
C TYR A 53 -11.87 7.54 2.64
N PRO A 54 -13.15 7.95 2.71
CA PRO A 54 -13.81 8.27 3.98
C PRO A 54 -13.86 7.12 4.99
N HIS A 55 -14.00 5.88 4.51
CA HIS A 55 -14.12 4.71 5.37
C HIS A 55 -12.75 4.30 5.96
N VAL A 56 -12.61 4.37 7.28
CA VAL A 56 -11.36 4.10 8.02
C VAL A 56 -10.77 2.74 7.68
N SER A 57 -11.57 1.66 7.72
CA SER A 57 -11.05 0.30 7.45
C SER A 57 -10.49 0.14 6.03
N VAL A 58 -11.00 0.89 5.05
CA VAL A 58 -10.42 0.88 3.69
C VAL A 58 -9.03 1.49 3.73
N ARG A 59 -8.86 2.63 4.41
CA ARG A 59 -7.54 3.26 4.58
C ARG A 59 -6.54 2.36 5.30
N ILE A 60 -6.95 1.71 6.40
CA ILE A 60 -6.12 0.74 7.11
C ILE A 60 -5.60 -0.32 6.14
N LEU A 61 -6.51 -0.95 5.37
CA LEU A 61 -6.15 -2.01 4.44
C LEU A 61 -5.27 -1.54 3.27
N LEU A 62 -5.41 -0.29 2.81
CA LEU A 62 -4.51 0.29 1.80
C LEU A 62 -3.07 0.37 2.32
N PHE A 63 -2.88 0.81 3.56
CA PHE A 63 -1.54 0.90 4.16
C PHE A 63 -1.01 -0.46 4.63
N THR A 64 -1.88 -1.41 4.99
CA THR A 64 -1.48 -2.82 5.15
C THR A 64 -1.03 -3.44 3.82
N LEU A 65 -1.67 -3.09 2.70
CA LEU A 65 -1.23 -3.52 1.36
C LEU A 65 0.14 -2.92 1.02
N LEU A 66 0.34 -1.62 1.27
CA LEU A 66 1.64 -0.99 1.09
C LEU A 66 2.73 -1.65 1.96
N LYS A 67 2.44 -1.86 3.24
CA LYS A 67 3.31 -2.59 4.18
C LYS A 67 3.68 -3.96 3.63
N THR A 68 2.70 -4.71 3.11
CA THR A 68 2.91 -6.03 2.52
C THR A 68 3.84 -5.96 1.32
N MET A 69 3.65 -4.98 0.41
CA MET A 69 4.56 -4.75 -0.73
C MET A 69 5.98 -4.43 -0.26
N MET A 70 6.13 -3.61 0.80
CA MET A 70 7.43 -3.28 1.38
C MET A 70 8.07 -4.47 2.10
N GLY A 71 7.29 -5.46 2.53
CA GLY A 71 7.81 -6.71 3.08
C GLY A 71 8.39 -7.67 2.03
N ARG A 72 8.22 -7.39 0.73
CA ARG A 72 8.70 -8.24 -0.36
C ARG A 72 10.18 -8.01 -0.71
N GLY A 73 10.70 -8.84 -1.60
CA GLY A 73 12.05 -8.76 -2.11
C GLY A 73 12.35 -7.48 -2.90
N LYS A 74 13.63 -7.34 -3.25
CA LYS A 74 14.19 -6.10 -3.82
C LYS A 74 13.52 -5.70 -5.14
N GLU A 75 13.10 -6.66 -5.96
CA GLU A 75 12.47 -6.39 -7.26
C GLU A 75 11.13 -5.67 -7.12
N VAL A 76 10.30 -6.09 -6.17
CA VAL A 76 9.00 -5.45 -5.88
C VAL A 76 9.23 -4.03 -5.36
N LYS A 77 10.19 -3.84 -4.45
CA LYS A 77 10.55 -2.51 -3.92
C LYS A 77 11.06 -1.58 -5.02
N HIS A 78 11.97 -2.06 -5.88
CA HIS A 78 12.49 -1.27 -6.99
C HIS A 78 11.40 -0.89 -8.00
N SER A 79 10.44 -1.79 -8.24
CA SER A 79 9.31 -1.52 -9.14
C SER A 79 8.40 -0.39 -8.62
N LEU A 80 8.50 -0.03 -7.34
CA LEU A 80 7.75 1.07 -6.74
C LEU A 80 8.40 2.45 -6.95
N VAL A 81 9.70 2.49 -7.27
CA VAL A 81 10.47 3.74 -7.42
C VAL A 81 9.78 4.77 -8.33
N PRO A 82 9.23 4.40 -9.50
CA PRO A 82 8.54 5.36 -10.36
C PRO A 82 7.33 6.05 -9.70
N SER A 83 6.63 5.35 -8.80
CA SER A 83 5.47 5.87 -8.09
C SER A 83 5.82 6.53 -6.75
N LEU A 84 7.09 6.46 -6.31
CA LEU A 84 7.47 6.80 -4.94
C LEU A 84 7.23 8.28 -4.63
N ASN A 85 7.47 9.20 -5.57
CA ASN A 85 7.26 10.64 -5.36
C ASN A 85 5.78 10.95 -5.01
N ALA A 86 4.84 10.40 -5.79
CA ALA A 86 3.42 10.60 -5.55
C ALA A 86 2.93 9.85 -4.30
N LEU A 87 3.46 8.63 -4.09
CA LEU A 87 3.14 7.82 -2.91
C LEU A 87 3.65 8.45 -1.62
N ALA A 88 4.83 9.07 -1.62
CA ALA A 88 5.45 9.66 -0.44
C ALA A 88 4.56 10.73 0.19
N ALA A 89 3.94 11.59 -0.63
CA ALA A 89 3.04 12.63 -0.13
C ALA A 89 1.85 12.05 0.66
N VAL A 90 1.14 11.07 0.08
CA VAL A 90 -0.02 10.45 0.75
C VAL A 90 0.40 9.58 1.93
N TRP A 91 1.57 8.95 1.86
CA TRP A 91 2.11 8.08 2.91
C TRP A 91 2.52 8.88 4.15
N VAL A 92 3.22 10.01 3.96
CA VAL A 92 3.56 10.93 5.06
C VAL A 92 2.30 11.48 5.72
N CYS A 93 1.27 11.85 4.94
CA CYS A 93 -0.01 12.25 5.51
C CYS A 93 -0.62 11.13 6.39
N ALA A 94 -0.62 9.89 5.91
CA ALA A 94 -1.18 8.75 6.65
C ALA A 94 -0.40 8.43 7.93
N MET A 95 0.92 8.58 7.94
CA MET A 95 1.73 8.46 9.16
C MET A 95 1.38 9.52 10.23
N ASN A 96 0.66 10.57 9.85
CA ASN A 96 0.21 11.65 10.73
C ASN A 96 -1.32 11.69 10.87
N GLU A 97 -2.03 10.64 10.43
CA GLU A 97 -3.48 10.58 10.54
C GLU A 97 -3.94 10.54 12.00
N MET A 98 -5.09 11.17 12.28
CA MET A 98 -5.74 11.13 13.60
C MET A 98 -6.10 9.69 13.99
N GLU A 99 -6.60 8.90 13.03
CA GLU A 99 -6.91 7.49 13.24
C GLU A 99 -5.64 6.68 13.53
N ARG A 100 -5.52 6.23 14.78
CA ARG A 100 -4.32 5.53 15.28
C ARG A 100 -3.97 4.30 14.44
N SER A 101 -4.97 3.54 14.02
CA SER A 101 -4.76 2.30 13.25
C SER A 101 -4.19 2.56 11.86
N VAL A 102 -4.67 3.60 11.15
CA VAL A 102 -4.14 3.94 9.82
C VAL A 102 -2.70 4.43 9.95
N ARG A 103 -2.44 5.32 10.91
CA ARG A 103 -1.11 5.81 11.23
C ARG A 103 -0.13 4.69 11.59
N SER A 104 -0.58 3.71 12.37
CA SER A 104 0.23 2.55 12.76
C SER A 104 0.66 1.72 11.56
N GLU A 105 -0.28 1.39 10.66
CA GLU A 105 0.02 0.63 9.45
C GLU A 105 0.94 1.40 8.50
N ALA A 106 0.68 2.71 8.32
CA ALA A 106 1.52 3.58 7.49
C ALA A 106 2.96 3.67 8.03
N LYS A 107 3.15 3.86 9.34
CA LYS A 107 4.48 3.90 9.96
C LYS A 107 5.19 2.55 9.84
N SER A 108 4.48 1.46 10.11
CA SER A 108 5.04 0.11 9.99
C SER A 108 5.49 -0.20 8.55
N ALA A 109 4.73 0.25 7.54
CA ALA A 109 5.16 0.13 6.15
C ALA A 109 6.49 0.87 5.92
N PHE A 110 6.65 2.08 6.47
CA PHE A 110 7.83 2.92 6.28
C PHE A 110 9.06 2.27 6.94
N GLU A 111 8.88 1.76 8.15
CA GLU A 111 9.92 1.05 8.88
C GLU A 111 10.40 -0.20 8.14
N ILE A 112 9.50 -0.92 7.47
CA ILE A 112 9.88 -2.09 6.66
C ILE A 112 10.60 -1.67 5.36
N ALA A 113 10.21 -0.53 4.78
CA ALA A 113 10.82 -0.03 3.54
C ALA A 113 12.26 0.45 3.75
N PHE A 114 12.54 1.11 4.88
CA PHE A 114 13.80 1.77 5.16
C PHE A 114 14.49 1.16 6.39
N SER A 115 15.73 0.69 6.22
CA SER A 115 16.56 0.21 7.34
C SER A 115 16.77 1.33 8.37
N PRO A 116 16.96 1.02 9.66
CA PRO A 116 17.12 2.03 10.72
C PRO A 116 18.11 3.14 10.37
N ASP A 117 19.27 2.78 9.81
CA ASP A 117 20.32 3.73 9.42
C ASP A 117 19.90 4.72 8.32
N LYS A 118 18.98 4.31 7.45
CA LYS A 118 18.42 5.16 6.39
C LYS A 118 17.27 6.04 6.86
N ARG A 119 16.66 5.74 8.02
CA ARG A 119 15.56 6.55 8.58
C ARG A 119 16.06 7.88 9.13
N VAL A 120 17.26 7.90 9.72
CA VAL A 120 17.88 9.11 10.29
C VAL A 120 18.21 10.16 9.22
N ALA A 121 18.44 9.73 7.97
CA ALA A 121 18.74 10.65 6.86
C ALA A 121 17.50 11.22 6.15
N MET A 122 16.30 10.75 6.48
CA MET A 122 15.03 11.15 5.83
C MET A 122 14.10 11.98 6.75
N LEU A 123 14.50 12.17 8.01
CA LEU A 123 13.85 13.04 9.01
C LEU A 123 14.65 14.34 9.15
#